data_AF-A0A813JMM4-F1
#
_entry.id   AF-A0A813JMM4-F1
#
_cell.length_a   1.000
_cell.length_b   1.000
_cell.length_c   1.000
_cell.angle_alpha   90.00
_cell.angle_beta   90.00
_cell.angle_gamma   90.00
#
_symmetry.space_group_name_H-M   'P 1'
#
loop_
_entity.id
_entity.type
_entity.pdbx_description
1 polymer ?
#
loop_
_entity_poly.entity_id
_entity_poly.type
_entity_poly.pdbx_seq_one_letter_code
_entity_poly.pdbx_strand_id
1 'polypeptide(L)'
;MFRSDAKAGDTIATIGGWECRRGADASQARWFFLRVNASWAPWAFAINSDPKRVIAALELLGTILCVKLFCAEWGREFCGAGLIRGSTDDLGNSFATQKLMSAKWPLTVLLMELSETLRVLDADLHLGWTCREFNQEADDLTNDKFDGFNPSRRIPIEGYAIPWLVLPGMMEASHALFEEICAERGTAKSRISGPRQVRRSAIRTLGSEAPVRLLYRIPWEGYFGGCCAAKHDVMGY
;
A
#
# COMPACT_ATOMS: atom_id res chain seq x y z
N MET A 1 8.36 -20.03 -1.26
CA MET A 1 7.02 -19.52 -1.57
C MET A 1 6.28 -19.31 -0.27
N PHE A 2 5.43 -18.30 -0.16
CA PHE A 2 4.60 -18.06 1.02
C PHE A 2 3.20 -17.59 0.65
N ARG A 3 2.28 -17.71 1.61
CA ARG A 3 0.96 -17.06 1.63
C ARG A 3 0.87 -16.15 2.85
N SER A 4 0.16 -15.05 2.71
CA SER A 4 -0.16 -14.14 3.81
C SER A 4 -1.53 -13.51 3.61
N ASP A 5 -2.16 -13.17 4.72
CA ASP A 5 -3.39 -12.40 4.79
C ASP A 5 -3.29 -11.39 5.95
N ALA A 6 -4.11 -10.34 5.90
CA ALA A 6 -4.32 -9.43 7.01
C ALA A 6 -5.80 -9.09 7.17
N LYS A 7 -6.27 -9.07 8.41
CA LYS A 7 -7.66 -8.74 8.74
C LYS A 7 -7.72 -7.55 9.69
N ALA A 8 -8.61 -6.60 9.39
CA ALA A 8 -8.87 -5.44 10.23
C ALA A 8 -10.25 -5.53 10.89
N GLY A 9 -10.27 -5.61 12.23
CA GLY A 9 -11.44 -5.38 13.07
C GLY A 9 -11.64 -3.88 13.35
N ASP A 10 -12.47 -3.55 14.34
CA ASP A 10 -12.73 -2.15 14.71
C ASP A 10 -11.62 -1.54 15.60
N THR A 11 -10.98 -2.37 16.44
CA THR A 11 -9.97 -1.92 17.42
C THR A 11 -8.66 -2.73 17.37
N ILE A 12 -8.62 -3.78 16.56
CA ILE A 12 -7.48 -4.69 16.38
C ILE A 12 -7.30 -4.99 14.90
N ALA A 13 -6.08 -5.30 14.50
CA ALA A 13 -5.83 -6.01 13.25
C ALA A 13 -4.97 -7.25 13.51
N THR A 14 -5.07 -8.23 12.62
CA THR A 14 -4.36 -9.50 12.69
C THR A 14 -3.67 -9.75 11.37
N ILE A 15 -2.48 -10.37 11.43
CA ILE A 15 -1.68 -10.72 10.26
C ILE A 15 -1.22 -12.16 10.43
N GLY A 16 -1.47 -12.95 9.39
CA GLY A 16 -1.11 -14.37 9.31
C GLY A 16 -0.24 -14.61 8.09
N GLY A 17 0.71 -15.54 8.20
CA GLY A 17 1.48 -15.97 7.05
C GLY A 17 2.16 -17.31 7.27
N TRP A 18 2.33 -18.06 6.18
CA TRP A 18 2.90 -19.41 6.20
C TRP A 18 3.72 -19.74 4.96
N GLU A 19 4.65 -20.68 5.14
CA GLU A 19 5.67 -21.03 4.16
C GLU A 19 5.28 -22.25 3.32
N CYS A 20 4.87 -22.00 2.07
CA CYS A 20 4.52 -23.01 1.08
C CYS A 20 5.76 -23.65 0.39
N ARG A 21 6.87 -23.90 1.12
CA ARG A 21 8.08 -24.52 0.54
C ARG A 21 7.78 -25.94 0.05
N ARG A 22 8.24 -26.28 -1.17
CA ARG A 22 8.21 -27.64 -1.75
C ARG A 22 6.83 -28.32 -1.79
N GLY A 23 5.73 -27.56 -1.79
CA GLY A 23 4.38 -28.13 -1.72
C GLY A 23 4.03 -28.74 -0.35
N ALA A 24 4.70 -28.30 0.72
CA ALA A 24 4.35 -28.68 2.08
C ALA A 24 2.92 -28.22 2.41
N ASP A 25 2.16 -29.13 3.02
CA ASP A 25 0.88 -28.84 3.68
C ASP A 25 1.08 -27.90 4.88
N ALA A 26 0.02 -27.17 5.26
CA ALA A 26 0.00 -26.24 6.39
C ALA A 26 0.48 -26.92 7.70
N SER A 27 0.16 -28.20 7.91
CA SER A 27 0.62 -28.98 9.07
C SER A 27 2.15 -29.13 9.15
N GLN A 28 2.87 -28.97 8.04
CA GLN A 28 4.33 -29.06 7.94
C GLN A 28 5.02 -27.72 7.67
N ALA A 29 4.27 -26.65 7.43
CA ALA A 29 4.80 -25.33 7.15
C ALA A 29 5.36 -24.63 8.40
N ARG A 30 6.35 -23.75 8.22
CA ARG A 30 6.62 -22.66 9.18
C ARG A 30 5.51 -21.62 9.02
N TRP A 31 5.03 -21.07 10.12
CA TRP A 31 3.92 -20.11 10.12
C TRP A 31 4.06 -19.10 11.25
N PHE A 32 3.39 -17.95 11.12
CA PHE A 32 3.30 -16.95 12.19
C PHE A 32 1.90 -16.37 12.27
N PHE A 33 1.61 -15.77 13.42
CA PHE A 33 0.43 -14.97 13.67
C PHE A 33 0.79 -13.80 14.58
N LEU A 34 0.40 -12.59 14.18
CA LEU A 34 0.70 -11.33 14.86
C LEU A 34 -0.58 -10.50 15.05
N ARG A 35 -0.82 -10.04 16.29
CA ARG A 35 -1.84 -9.03 16.59
C ARG A 35 -1.23 -7.63 16.51
N VAL A 36 -1.77 -6.83 15.60
CA VAL A 36 -1.44 -5.42 15.40
C VAL A 36 -2.29 -4.58 16.35
N ASN A 37 -1.62 -3.73 17.12
CA ASN A 37 -2.25 -2.84 18.08
C ASN A 37 -1.44 -1.53 18.18
N ALA A 38 -2.06 -0.51 18.77
CA ALA A 38 -1.52 0.85 18.76
C ALA A 38 -0.23 1.05 19.59
N SER A 39 0.18 0.11 20.46
CA SER A 39 1.39 0.29 21.29
C SER A 39 2.70 0.14 20.50
N TRP A 40 2.68 -0.68 19.44
CA TRP A 40 3.84 -0.91 18.57
C TRP A 40 3.63 -0.47 17.12
N ALA A 41 2.37 -0.40 16.66
CA ALA A 41 2.00 0.10 15.34
C ALA A 41 0.93 1.21 15.42
N PRO A 42 1.22 2.37 16.05
CA PRO A 42 0.25 3.47 16.12
C PRO A 42 -0.18 3.97 14.73
N TRP A 43 0.71 3.90 13.73
CA TRP A 43 0.42 4.22 12.34
C TRP A 43 -0.74 3.40 11.75
N ALA A 44 -0.97 2.17 12.24
CA ALA A 44 -2.06 1.32 11.78
C ALA A 44 -3.45 1.82 12.22
N PHE A 45 -3.50 2.75 13.18
CA PHE A 45 -4.73 3.31 13.76
C PHE A 45 -4.83 4.83 13.57
N ALA A 46 -3.86 5.46 12.90
CA ALA A 46 -3.80 6.93 12.80
C ALA A 46 -4.98 7.57 12.05
N ILE A 47 -5.70 6.82 11.20
CA ILE A 47 -6.89 7.32 10.50
C ILE A 47 -8.13 6.90 11.30
N ASN A 48 -8.67 7.82 12.10
CA ASN A 48 -9.90 7.63 12.90
C ASN A 48 -9.89 6.42 13.86
N SER A 49 -8.72 5.95 14.31
CA SER A 49 -8.58 4.72 15.13
C SER A 49 -9.06 3.44 14.44
N ASP A 50 -9.22 3.46 13.11
CA ASP A 50 -9.87 2.42 12.31
C ASP A 50 -8.86 1.73 11.37
N PRO A 51 -8.37 0.53 11.69
CA PRO A 51 -7.34 -0.14 10.90
C PRO A 51 -7.83 -0.60 9.52
N LYS A 52 -9.15 -0.67 9.28
CA LYS A 52 -9.71 -1.01 7.96
C LYS A 52 -9.33 0.03 6.90
N ARG A 53 -9.07 1.27 7.31
CA ARG A 53 -8.67 2.38 6.42
C ARG A 53 -7.26 2.22 5.84
N VAL A 54 -6.46 1.36 6.46
CA VAL A 54 -5.08 1.05 6.07
C VAL A 54 -4.89 -0.44 5.75
N ILE A 55 -5.95 -1.18 5.40
CA ILE A 55 -5.90 -2.62 5.13
C ILE A 55 -4.78 -3.04 4.16
N ALA A 56 -4.62 -2.33 3.04
CA ALA A 56 -3.53 -2.57 2.09
C ALA A 56 -2.12 -2.42 2.73
N ALA A 57 -1.96 -1.54 3.72
CA ALA A 57 -0.70 -1.43 4.46
C ALA A 57 -0.50 -2.63 5.41
N LEU A 58 -1.55 -3.17 6.00
CA LEU A 58 -1.49 -4.36 6.86
C LEU A 58 -1.17 -5.63 6.06
N GLU A 59 -1.74 -5.78 4.86
CA GLU A 59 -1.43 -6.86 3.92
C GLU A 59 0.03 -6.77 3.42
N LEU A 60 0.52 -5.56 3.12
CA LEU A 60 1.92 -5.34 2.76
C LEU A 60 2.87 -5.64 3.93
N LEU A 61 2.46 -5.30 5.16
CA LEU A 61 3.16 -5.72 6.36
C LEU A 61 3.22 -7.26 6.48
N GLY A 62 2.13 -7.97 6.17
CA GLY A 62 2.13 -9.44 6.06
C GLY A 62 3.17 -9.97 5.06
N THR A 63 3.28 -9.35 3.89
CA THR A 63 4.33 -9.64 2.90
C THR A 63 5.74 -9.42 3.47
N ILE A 64 6.00 -8.28 4.11
CA ILE A 64 7.32 -7.96 4.70
C ILE A 64 7.70 -8.97 5.78
N LEU A 65 6.73 -9.37 6.62
CA LEU A 65 6.95 -10.39 7.65
C LEU A 65 7.24 -11.76 7.05
N CYS A 66 6.52 -12.19 6.01
CA CYS A 66 6.85 -13.41 5.28
C CYS A 66 8.27 -13.38 4.71
N VAL A 67 8.71 -12.27 4.10
CA VAL A 67 10.08 -12.11 3.59
C VAL A 67 11.09 -12.20 4.74
N LYS A 68 10.94 -11.38 5.79
CA LYS A 68 11.87 -11.35 6.93
C LYS A 68 11.95 -12.69 7.65
N LEU A 69 10.83 -13.36 7.92
CA LEU A 69 10.80 -14.60 8.71
C LEU A 69 11.18 -15.85 7.91
N PHE A 70 10.79 -15.95 6.63
CA PHE A 70 11.01 -17.16 5.85
C PHE A 70 12.29 -17.12 5.00
N CYS A 71 12.86 -15.93 4.77
CA CYS A 71 14.06 -15.73 3.95
C CYS A 71 15.28 -15.19 4.72
N ALA A 72 15.21 -14.96 6.04
CA ALA A 72 16.38 -14.55 6.85
C ALA A 72 17.61 -15.46 6.69
N GLU A 73 17.38 -16.76 6.48
CA GLU A 73 18.42 -17.78 6.32
C GLU A 73 19.02 -17.84 4.90
N TRP A 74 18.54 -17.04 3.94
CA TRP A 74 18.98 -17.10 2.54
C TRP A 74 20.33 -16.39 2.27
N GLY A 75 20.97 -15.85 3.30
CA GLY A 75 22.10 -14.94 3.17
C GLY A 75 23.29 -15.51 2.39
N ARG A 76 23.71 -14.80 1.33
CA ARG A 76 24.99 -14.82 0.59
C ARG A 76 25.56 -16.16 0.06
N GLU A 77 25.08 -17.33 0.46
CA GLU A 77 25.55 -18.62 -0.08
C GLU A 77 25.08 -18.86 -1.52
N PHE A 78 24.01 -18.19 -1.94
CA PHE A 78 23.60 -18.10 -3.33
C PHE A 78 24.19 -16.83 -3.97
N CYS A 79 25.21 -16.99 -4.81
CA CYS A 79 25.67 -15.90 -5.69
C CYS A 79 24.67 -15.71 -6.83
N GLY A 80 23.66 -14.87 -6.63
CA GLY A 80 22.69 -14.46 -7.64
C GLY A 80 21.33 -14.10 -7.02
N ALA A 81 20.63 -13.15 -7.64
CA ALA A 81 19.38 -12.59 -7.12
C ALA A 81 18.35 -13.69 -6.78
N GLY A 82 18.00 -13.80 -5.50
CA GLY A 82 17.09 -14.82 -5.00
C GLY A 82 15.64 -14.51 -5.36
N LEU A 83 14.97 -15.39 -6.12
CA LEU A 83 13.56 -15.17 -6.48
C LEU A 83 12.60 -15.64 -5.37
N ILE A 84 12.10 -14.68 -4.60
CA ILE A 84 11.01 -14.89 -3.64
C ILE A 84 9.67 -14.90 -4.41
N ARG A 85 8.85 -15.92 -4.17
CA ARG A 85 7.46 -15.98 -4.66
C ARG A 85 6.50 -15.89 -3.48
N GLY A 86 5.53 -14.99 -3.55
CA GLY A 86 4.42 -14.93 -2.60
C GLY A 86 3.08 -14.96 -3.34
N SER A 87 2.02 -15.29 -2.62
CA SER A 87 0.65 -15.11 -3.10
C SER A 87 -0.23 -14.42 -2.06
N THR A 88 -1.06 -13.49 -2.54
CA THR A 88 -2.07 -12.74 -1.78
C THR A 88 -3.36 -12.66 -2.61
N ASP A 89 -4.50 -12.57 -1.94
CA ASP A 89 -5.80 -12.36 -2.57
C ASP A 89 -6.16 -10.87 -2.80
N ASP A 90 -5.38 -9.92 -2.26
CA ASP A 90 -5.57 -8.50 -2.59
C ASP A 90 -4.97 -8.12 -3.96
N LEU A 91 -5.88 -7.72 -4.85
CA LEU A 91 -5.61 -7.16 -6.17
C LEU A 91 -4.95 -5.77 -6.08
N GLY A 92 -5.23 -5.00 -5.02
CA GLY A 92 -4.68 -3.65 -4.82
C GLY A 92 -3.17 -3.66 -4.60
N ASN A 93 -2.71 -4.47 -3.65
CA ASN A 93 -1.30 -4.67 -3.35
C ASN A 93 -0.56 -5.38 -4.46
N SER A 94 -1.20 -6.26 -5.22
CA SER A 94 -0.60 -6.89 -6.40
C SER A 94 -0.01 -5.83 -7.36
N PHE A 95 -0.72 -4.72 -7.61
CA PHE A 95 -0.21 -3.63 -8.47
C PHE A 95 0.82 -2.74 -7.75
N ALA A 96 0.60 -2.39 -6.48
CA ALA A 96 1.50 -1.54 -5.72
C ALA A 96 2.87 -2.20 -5.47
N THR A 97 2.89 -3.52 -5.28
CA THR A 97 4.11 -4.32 -5.09
C THR A 97 4.80 -4.64 -6.41
N GLN A 98 4.07 -5.01 -7.48
CA GLN A 98 4.67 -5.22 -8.81
C GLN A 98 5.33 -3.97 -9.38
N LYS A 99 4.89 -2.77 -8.99
CA LYS A 99 5.49 -1.49 -9.41
C LYS A 99 6.36 -0.83 -8.34
N LEU A 100 6.40 -1.38 -7.12
CA LEU A 100 7.03 -0.78 -5.92
C LEU A 100 6.72 0.73 -5.76
N MET A 101 5.51 1.15 -6.11
CA MET A 101 5.12 2.57 -6.15
C MET A 101 3.78 2.81 -5.46
N SER A 102 3.81 3.68 -4.45
CA SER A 102 2.61 4.29 -3.86
C SER A 102 2.97 5.65 -3.27
N ALA A 103 2.07 6.62 -3.41
CA ALA A 103 2.10 7.90 -2.68
C ALA A 103 1.13 7.91 -1.48
N LYS A 104 0.44 6.80 -1.20
CA LYS A 104 -0.51 6.69 -0.09
C LYS A 104 0.22 6.35 1.20
N TRP A 105 0.11 7.21 2.20
CA TRP A 105 0.52 6.90 3.56
C TRP A 105 -0.50 5.95 4.23
N PRO A 106 -0.09 4.96 5.05
CA PRO A 106 1.28 4.57 5.41
C PRO A 106 1.94 3.60 4.42
N LEU A 107 1.19 3.11 3.40
CA LEU A 107 1.63 2.09 2.44
C LEU A 107 2.99 2.42 1.76
N THR A 108 3.23 3.69 1.42
CA THR A 108 4.49 4.16 0.83
C THR A 108 5.71 3.88 1.71
N VAL A 109 5.58 4.03 3.03
CA VAL A 109 6.68 3.81 3.98
C VAL A 109 7.01 2.32 4.12
N LEU A 110 5.98 1.46 4.10
CA LEU A 110 6.16 0.01 4.12
C LEU A 110 6.77 -0.50 2.80
N LEU A 111 6.48 0.12 1.64
CA LEU A 111 7.17 -0.20 0.39
C LEU A 111 8.68 0.12 0.47
N MET A 112 9.08 1.18 1.17
CA MET A 112 10.50 1.48 1.41
C MET A 112 11.16 0.41 2.29
N GLU A 113 10.50 -0.03 3.37
CA GLU A 113 10.98 -1.13 4.22
C GLU A 113 11.07 -2.46 3.48
N LEU A 114 10.11 -2.75 2.59
CA LEU A 114 10.15 -3.94 1.73
C LEU A 114 11.33 -3.87 0.74
N SER A 115 11.48 -2.75 0.04
CA SER A 115 12.56 -2.51 -0.93
C SER A 115 13.94 -2.66 -0.27
N GLU A 116 14.13 -2.06 0.90
CA GLU A 116 15.37 -2.17 1.68
C GLU A 116 15.61 -3.61 2.19
N THR A 117 14.56 -4.31 2.63
CA THR A 117 14.66 -5.72 3.04
C THR A 117 15.09 -6.60 1.87
N LEU A 118 14.52 -6.40 0.68
CA LEU A 118 14.86 -7.13 -0.55
C LEU A 118 16.30 -6.81 -1.00
N ARG A 119 16.73 -5.55 -0.91
CA ARG A 119 18.11 -5.11 -1.21
C ARG A 119 19.14 -5.75 -0.28
N VAL A 120 18.84 -5.89 1.02
CA VAL A 120 19.73 -6.54 1.99
C VAL A 120 19.79 -8.05 1.78
N LEU A 121 18.71 -8.67 1.30
CA LEU A 121 18.64 -10.09 0.95
C LEU A 121 19.22 -10.44 -0.44
N ASP A 122 19.55 -9.45 -1.27
CA ASP A 122 19.89 -9.61 -2.70
C ASP A 122 18.82 -10.46 -3.43
N ALA A 123 17.56 -10.05 -3.31
CA ALA A 123 16.40 -10.85 -3.70
C ALA A 123 15.32 -10.04 -4.45
N ASP A 124 14.71 -10.65 -5.46
CA ASP A 124 13.53 -10.14 -6.16
C ASP A 124 12.26 -10.77 -5.59
N LEU A 125 11.18 -9.98 -5.49
CA LEU A 125 9.87 -10.47 -5.04
C LEU A 125 8.85 -10.49 -6.18
N HIS A 126 8.39 -11.69 -6.53
CA HIS A 126 7.23 -11.89 -7.39
C HIS A 126 6.01 -12.23 -6.54
N LEU A 127 5.13 -11.25 -6.32
CA LEU A 127 3.79 -11.45 -5.77
C LEU A 127 2.80 -11.77 -6.89
N GLY A 128 2.22 -12.97 -6.81
CA GLY A 128 1.09 -13.37 -7.64
C GLY A 128 -0.24 -13.15 -6.91
N TRP A 129 -1.27 -12.81 -7.67
CA TRP A 129 -2.63 -12.89 -7.14
C TRP A 129 -3.07 -14.36 -6.98
N THR A 130 -3.95 -14.65 -6.03
CA THR A 130 -4.59 -15.96 -5.86
C THR A 130 -6.03 -15.77 -5.42
N CYS A 131 -6.97 -16.58 -5.95
CA CYS A 131 -8.36 -16.50 -5.52
C CYS A 131 -8.47 -16.82 -4.02
N ARG A 132 -9.30 -16.08 -3.29
CA ARG A 132 -9.45 -16.19 -1.83
C ARG A 132 -9.75 -17.62 -1.34
N GLU A 133 -10.51 -18.38 -2.13
CA GLU A 133 -10.80 -19.81 -1.90
C GLU A 133 -9.53 -20.68 -1.77
N PHE A 134 -8.44 -20.28 -2.44
CA PHE A 134 -7.12 -20.91 -2.38
C PHE A 134 -6.13 -20.18 -1.45
N ASN A 135 -6.59 -19.22 -0.65
CA ASN A 135 -5.81 -18.56 0.41
C ASN A 135 -6.40 -18.85 1.81
N GLN A 136 -7.31 -19.83 1.92
CA GLN A 136 -8.07 -20.10 3.15
C GLN A 136 -7.20 -20.38 4.37
N GLU A 137 -6.02 -20.99 4.22
CA GLU A 137 -5.14 -21.26 5.36
C GLU A 137 -4.49 -19.98 5.91
N ALA A 138 -4.37 -18.92 5.09
CA ALA A 138 -3.93 -17.61 5.56
C ALA A 138 -5.09 -16.79 6.18
N ASP A 139 -6.30 -16.87 5.61
CA ASP A 139 -7.53 -16.30 6.20
C ASP A 139 -7.82 -16.94 7.57
N ASP A 140 -7.65 -18.25 7.73
CA ASP A 140 -7.83 -18.92 9.03
C ASP A 140 -6.82 -18.42 10.07
N LEU A 141 -5.55 -18.18 9.69
CA LEU A 141 -4.56 -17.55 10.58
C LEU A 141 -5.01 -16.17 11.06
N THR A 142 -5.53 -15.29 10.18
CA THR A 142 -6.00 -13.96 10.60
C THR A 142 -7.28 -14.00 11.44
N ASN A 143 -8.01 -15.12 11.41
CA ASN A 143 -9.18 -15.40 12.23
C ASN A 143 -8.86 -16.07 13.60
N ASP A 144 -7.59 -16.11 14.04
CA ASP A 144 -7.16 -16.83 15.26
C ASP A 144 -7.44 -18.36 15.21
N LYS A 145 -7.62 -18.95 14.02
CA LYS A 145 -7.80 -20.40 13.84
C LYS A 145 -6.48 -21.06 13.44
N PHE A 146 -6.03 -22.02 14.24
CA PHE A 146 -4.71 -22.62 14.06
C PHE A 146 -4.75 -24.15 13.80
N ASP A 147 -5.95 -24.74 13.66
CA ASP A 147 -6.14 -26.19 13.62
C ASP A 147 -5.43 -26.89 12.45
N GLY A 148 -5.25 -26.19 11.32
CA GLY A 148 -4.50 -26.68 10.16
C GLY A 148 -2.98 -26.62 10.31
N PHE A 149 -2.45 -26.01 11.38
CA PHE A 149 -1.02 -25.75 11.56
C PHE A 149 -0.44 -26.45 12.79
N ASN A 150 0.78 -26.97 12.68
CA ASN A 150 1.47 -27.56 13.83
C ASN A 150 2.02 -26.46 14.77
N PRO A 151 1.60 -26.40 16.06
CA PRO A 151 2.08 -25.39 17.01
C PRO A 151 3.59 -25.35 17.17
N SER A 152 4.28 -26.49 17.07
CA SER A 152 5.75 -26.61 17.19
C SER A 152 6.50 -25.97 16.01
N ARG A 153 5.82 -25.61 14.92
CA ARG A 153 6.38 -24.90 13.76
C ARG A 153 6.01 -23.41 13.72
N ARG A 154 5.33 -22.91 14.75
CA ARG A 154 5.00 -21.48 14.88
C ARG A 154 6.28 -20.70 15.16
N ILE A 155 6.57 -19.70 14.33
CA ILE A 155 7.59 -18.69 14.61
C ILE A 155 6.96 -17.67 15.57
N PRO A 156 7.49 -17.50 16.81
CA PRO A 156 7.03 -16.46 17.70
C PRO A 156 7.45 -15.09 17.15
N ILE A 157 6.52 -14.13 17.17
CA ILE A 157 6.77 -12.75 16.71
C ILE A 157 6.06 -11.77 17.64
N GLU A 158 6.82 -10.76 18.06
CA GLU A 158 6.35 -9.65 18.89
C GLU A 158 6.59 -8.35 18.14
N GLY A 159 5.58 -7.47 18.04
CA GLY A 159 5.61 -6.33 17.12
C GLY A 159 6.75 -5.32 17.37
N TYR A 160 7.16 -5.15 18.63
CA TYR A 160 8.29 -4.30 19.02
C TYR A 160 9.67 -4.95 18.78
N ALA A 161 9.73 -6.27 18.61
CA ALA A 161 10.97 -7.03 18.42
C ALA A 161 11.32 -7.25 16.94
N ILE A 162 10.50 -6.76 16.00
CA ILE A 162 10.73 -6.91 14.56
C ILE A 162 11.94 -6.05 14.15
N PRO A 163 12.97 -6.63 13.51
CA PRO A 163 14.13 -5.88 13.02
C PRO A 163 13.77 -5.08 11.77
N TRP A 164 13.37 -3.83 11.98
CA TRP A 164 13.14 -2.84 10.93
C TRP A 164 14.45 -2.21 10.44
N LEU A 165 14.53 -1.91 9.15
CA LEU A 165 15.71 -1.32 8.53
C LEU A 165 15.55 0.21 8.36
N VAL A 166 14.37 0.65 7.92
CA VAL A 166 14.05 2.07 7.68
C VAL A 166 12.69 2.49 8.27
N LEU A 167 11.78 1.55 8.57
CA LEU A 167 10.41 1.83 8.98
C LEU A 167 10.29 2.86 10.13
N PRO A 168 11.05 2.80 11.25
CA PRO A 168 10.90 3.75 12.36
C PRO A 168 11.26 5.18 11.94
N GLY A 169 12.44 5.38 11.35
CA GLY A 169 12.90 6.71 10.93
C GLY A 169 12.06 7.30 9.80
N MET A 170 11.59 6.47 8.87
CA MET A 170 10.68 6.92 7.81
C MET A 170 9.27 7.24 8.33
N MET A 171 8.78 6.52 9.35
CA MET A 171 7.53 6.87 10.03
C MET A 171 7.65 8.22 10.76
N GLU A 172 8.73 8.43 11.50
CA GLU A 172 9.03 9.70 12.18
C GLU A 172 9.11 10.87 11.19
N ALA A 173 9.91 10.73 10.13
CA ALA A 173 10.00 11.74 9.07
C ALA A 173 8.66 12.00 8.35
N SER A 174 7.85 10.95 8.13
CA SER A 174 6.52 11.09 7.53
C SER A 174 5.54 11.85 8.43
N HIS A 175 5.68 11.73 9.75
CA HIS A 175 4.85 12.42 10.71
C HIS A 175 5.19 13.92 10.76
N ALA A 176 6.48 14.27 10.86
CA ALA A 176 6.94 15.65 10.83
C ALA A 176 6.47 16.38 9.55
N LEU A 177 6.65 15.76 8.37
CA LEU A 177 6.16 16.29 7.10
C LEU A 177 4.63 16.47 7.07
N PHE A 178 3.87 15.57 7.69
CA PHE A 178 2.42 15.69 7.78
C PHE A 178 1.99 16.86 8.68
N GLU A 179 2.67 17.08 9.81
CA GLU A 179 2.44 18.22 10.69
C GLU A 179 2.72 19.56 9.97
N GLU A 180 3.84 19.65 9.24
CA GLU A 180 4.18 20.81 8.40
C GLU A 180 3.08 21.11 7.35
N ILE A 181 2.67 20.10 6.58
CA ILE A 181 1.61 20.24 5.56
C ILE A 181 0.27 20.67 6.20
N CYS A 182 -0.05 20.15 7.38
CA CYS A 182 -1.24 20.54 8.14
C CYS A 182 -1.16 22.00 8.61
N ALA A 183 -0.02 22.44 9.13
CA ALA A 183 0.23 23.83 9.52
C ALA A 183 0.10 24.77 8.31
N GLU A 184 0.75 24.47 7.19
CA GLU A 184 0.66 25.26 5.96
C GLU A 184 -0.78 25.37 5.46
N ARG A 185 -1.53 24.26 5.40
CA ARG A 185 -2.95 24.25 5.00
C ARG A 185 -3.83 25.05 5.97
N GLY A 186 -3.50 25.05 7.27
CA GLY A 186 -4.11 25.92 8.27
C GLY A 186 -3.88 27.40 7.96
N THR A 187 -2.64 27.80 7.68
CA THR A 187 -2.32 29.20 7.30
C THR A 187 -2.93 29.59 5.96
N ALA A 188 -3.01 28.69 4.98
CA ALA A 188 -3.65 28.94 3.69
C ALA A 188 -5.16 29.19 3.87
N LYS A 189 -5.84 28.36 4.69
CA LYS A 189 -7.24 28.59 5.04
C LYS A 189 -7.44 29.92 5.78
N SER A 190 -6.57 30.27 6.74
CA SER A 190 -6.68 31.54 7.48
C SER A 190 -6.46 32.77 6.59
N ARG A 191 -5.56 32.69 5.60
CA ARG A 191 -5.34 33.71 4.56
C ARG A 191 -6.57 33.87 3.65
N ILE A 192 -7.25 32.78 3.30
CA ILE A 192 -8.48 32.81 2.48
C ILE A 192 -9.68 33.35 3.28
N SER A 193 -9.74 33.12 4.59
CA SER A 193 -10.79 33.65 5.47
C SER A 193 -10.53 35.07 5.99
N GLY A 194 -9.45 35.73 5.58
CA GLY A 194 -9.21 37.14 5.89
C GLY A 194 -10.34 38.04 5.35
N PRO A 195 -10.65 39.17 6.00
CA PRO A 195 -11.73 40.05 5.57
C PRO A 195 -11.50 40.50 4.14
N ARG A 196 -12.36 40.02 3.23
CA ARG A 196 -12.28 40.30 1.79
C ARG A 196 -12.41 41.80 1.57
N GLN A 197 -11.29 42.48 1.39
CA GLN A 197 -11.27 43.94 1.30
C GLN A 197 -12.03 44.37 0.04
N VAL A 198 -13.28 44.79 0.22
CA VAL A 198 -14.16 45.21 -0.87
C VAL A 198 -13.61 46.51 -1.45
N ARG A 199 -12.78 46.38 -2.49
CA ARG A 199 -12.40 47.51 -3.34
C ARG A 199 -13.68 48.07 -3.96
N ARG A 200 -14.20 49.16 -3.38
CA ARG A 200 -15.25 49.97 -4.00
C ARG A 200 -14.69 50.55 -5.31
N SER A 201 -14.99 49.90 -6.43
CA SER A 201 -14.77 50.47 -7.75
C SER A 201 -15.68 51.69 -7.90
N ALA A 202 -15.09 52.88 -7.98
CA ALA A 202 -15.82 54.09 -8.34
C ALA A 202 -16.34 53.93 -9.77
N ILE A 203 -17.65 53.79 -9.93
CA ILE A 203 -18.30 53.76 -11.24
C ILE A 203 -18.13 55.15 -11.86
N ARG A 204 -17.31 55.23 -12.90
CA ARG A 204 -17.19 56.43 -13.75
C ARG A 204 -18.18 56.29 -14.90
N THR A 205 -19.34 56.94 -14.77
CA THR A 205 -20.36 56.96 -15.82
C THR A 205 -19.87 57.79 -17.00
N LEU A 206 -19.64 57.14 -18.14
CA LEU A 206 -19.33 57.79 -19.42
C LEU A 206 -19.87 56.94 -20.57
N GLY A 207 -20.60 57.59 -21.49
CA GLY A 207 -20.65 57.19 -22.90
C GLY A 207 -21.43 55.92 -23.25
N SER A 208 -22.61 56.13 -23.80
CA SER A 208 -23.41 55.20 -24.60
C SER A 208 -22.66 54.49 -25.75
N GLU A 209 -23.27 53.38 -26.22
CA GLU A 209 -23.08 52.66 -27.50
C GLU A 209 -21.94 51.62 -27.66
N ALA A 210 -22.27 50.34 -27.38
CA ALA A 210 -21.87 49.16 -28.17
C ALA A 210 -22.70 47.91 -27.77
N PRO A 211 -23.03 46.97 -28.68
CA PRO A 211 -23.98 45.89 -28.40
C PRO A 211 -23.39 44.67 -27.68
N VAL A 212 -24.19 44.06 -26.80
CA VAL A 212 -23.86 42.83 -26.07
C VAL A 212 -24.03 41.60 -26.97
N ARG A 213 -22.95 40.88 -27.28
CA ARG A 213 -23.03 39.53 -27.85
C ARG A 213 -23.18 38.49 -26.73
N LEU A 214 -24.33 37.82 -26.66
CA LEU A 214 -24.44 36.55 -25.94
C LEU A 214 -23.60 35.49 -26.68
N LEU A 215 -22.64 34.87 -25.98
CA LEU A 215 -22.09 33.58 -26.37
C LEU A 215 -22.76 32.49 -25.52
N TYR A 216 -23.56 31.67 -26.19
CA TYR A 216 -24.26 30.54 -25.58
C TYR A 216 -23.32 29.37 -25.27
N ARG A 217 -23.77 28.54 -24.32
CA ARG A 217 -23.23 27.24 -23.91
C ARG A 217 -22.44 26.46 -24.98
N ILE A 218 -21.29 25.92 -24.57
CA ILE A 218 -20.63 24.78 -25.24
C ILE A 218 -21.09 23.49 -24.51
N PRO A 219 -21.56 22.45 -25.24
CA PRO A 219 -21.96 21.17 -24.65
C PRO A 219 -20.78 20.20 -24.44
N TRP A 220 -21.03 19.12 -23.69
CA TRP A 220 -20.09 18.05 -23.40
C TRP A 220 -19.92 17.07 -24.57
N GLU A 221 -18.71 17.00 -25.13
CA GLU A 221 -18.16 15.88 -25.91
C GLU A 221 -16.71 15.71 -25.43
N GLY A 222 -16.15 14.52 -25.22
CA GLY A 222 -16.42 13.24 -25.89
C GLY A 222 -15.12 12.71 -26.49
N TYR A 223 -14.01 12.68 -25.72
CA TYR A 223 -12.69 12.30 -26.22
C TYR A 223 -12.30 10.86 -25.83
N PHE A 224 -12.44 9.95 -26.78
CA PHE A 224 -11.82 8.62 -26.77
C PHE A 224 -11.16 8.36 -28.14
N GLY A 225 -9.90 7.91 -28.11
CA GLY A 225 -9.23 7.24 -29.25
C GLY A 225 -8.49 8.13 -30.26
N GLY A 226 -7.20 7.88 -30.47
CA GLY A 226 -6.45 8.54 -31.55
C GLY A 226 -4.92 8.46 -31.56
N CYS A 227 -4.32 7.27 -31.42
CA CYS A 227 -2.92 6.91 -31.79
C CYS A 227 -2.72 5.40 -31.48
N CYS A 228 -2.04 4.55 -32.23
CA CYS A 228 -1.42 4.59 -33.56
C CYS A 228 -1.44 3.16 -34.14
N ALA A 229 -1.51 2.97 -35.46
CA ALA A 229 -1.20 1.69 -36.11
C ALA A 229 -0.58 1.94 -37.49
N ALA A 230 0.51 1.22 -37.80
CA ALA A 230 1.32 1.40 -39.00
C ALA A 230 0.78 0.64 -40.22
N LYS A 231 1.29 0.98 -41.42
CA LYS A 231 0.96 0.37 -42.72
C LYS A 231 1.90 -0.79 -43.09
N HIS A 232 1.53 -1.48 -44.19
CA HIS A 232 2.28 -2.47 -44.99
C HIS A 232 2.32 -3.90 -44.41
N ASP A 233 2.22 -5.00 -45.17
CA ASP A 233 1.83 -5.31 -46.57
C ASP A 233 1.72 -6.87 -46.70
N VAL A 234 1.17 -7.56 -47.72
CA VAL A 234 0.54 -7.22 -49.03
C VAL A 234 -0.50 -8.33 -49.41
N MET A 235 -1.20 -8.25 -50.55
CA MET A 235 -2.06 -9.35 -51.07
C MET A 235 -1.29 -10.45 -51.81
N GLY A 236 -1.78 -11.69 -51.75
CA GLY A 236 -1.30 -12.79 -52.59
C GLY A 236 -2.08 -12.97 -53.90
N TYR A 237 -1.41 -13.60 -54.87
CA TYR A 237 -1.96 -14.41 -55.96
C TYR A 237 -1.09 -15.66 -56.08
#